data_AF-A0A8C0UKQ6-F1
#
_entry.id   AF-A0A8C0UKQ6-F1
#
_cell.length_a   1.000
_cell.length_b   1.000
_cell.length_c   1.000
_cell.angle_alpha   90.00
_cell.angle_beta   90.00
_cell.angle_gamma   90.00
#
_symmetry.space_group_name_H-M   'P 1'
#
loop_
_entity.id
_entity.type
_entity.pdbx_description
1 polymer ?
#
loop_
_entity_poly.entity_id
_entity_poly.type
_entity_poly.pdbx_seq_one_letter_code
_entity_poly.pdbx_strand_id
1 'polypeptide(L)'
;MNNLNKVGVSKMNTTAMSPLTVTPLGFVPDFKNSTLDPLNETACENWKEIHHLVFHVANICFAVGLVIPTTLNLHMILLRGLLTVGCALFIIWATLYRCALDIMIWNSVFLVVNLLHFIYLVYKRRPIKIEKELSSLYKRMFEPLHVPPELFQRLTGQFCNIQTLKTGQAYAAEDKTSVDDRLSILLKGKMKVSYRGHFLHNIYPCAFIDSPEFRSTQMNRGEKFQVTIIADDNCKFLCWSRERLTYFLESEPFLYEIFKYLIGKDITNKLYSLNDPTLNDKASKKIDRQPSLCSQLSVMQMRNSMASTSDSEDGLQMFLRGTSSASSLRNNQQEFYNAYGVSRLQHDVFC
;
A
#
# COMPACT_ATOMS: atom_id res chain seq x y z
N MET A 1 71.68 7.56 2.30
CA MET A 1 72.04 6.22 2.81
C MET A 1 71.53 5.18 1.83
N ASN A 2 72.46 4.62 1.03
CA ASN A 2 72.57 3.26 0.46
C ASN A 2 71.30 2.59 -0.14
N ASN A 3 71.30 1.88 -1.28
CA ASN A 3 72.33 1.44 -2.22
C ASN A 3 71.66 0.77 -3.47
N LEU A 4 72.27 0.99 -4.64
CA LEU A 4 72.54 0.11 -5.80
C LEU A 4 71.54 -0.88 -6.45
N ASN A 5 71.29 -0.63 -7.76
CA ASN A 5 71.63 -1.41 -8.98
C ASN A 5 71.18 -2.89 -9.22
N LYS A 6 70.50 -3.12 -10.37
CA LYS A 6 70.96 -3.88 -11.58
C LYS A 6 69.80 -4.03 -12.60
N VAL A 7 69.87 -3.42 -13.78
CA VAL A 7 70.32 -3.96 -15.10
C VAL A 7 69.65 -5.27 -15.54
N GLY A 8 68.96 -5.20 -16.69
CA GLY A 8 68.49 -6.35 -17.48
C GLY A 8 68.06 -5.90 -18.88
N VAL A 9 69.02 -5.84 -19.80
CA VAL A 9 68.85 -5.62 -21.25
C VAL A 9 68.29 -6.90 -21.89
N SER A 10 67.38 -6.76 -22.86
CA SER A 10 67.22 -7.78 -23.91
C SER A 10 66.92 -7.12 -25.26
N LYS A 11 67.88 -7.25 -26.18
CA LYS A 11 67.76 -7.01 -27.63
C LYS A 11 67.89 -8.37 -28.32
N MET A 12 66.98 -8.67 -29.23
CA MET A 12 67.17 -9.56 -30.40
C MET A 12 65.83 -9.60 -31.15
N ASN A 13 65.72 -9.70 -32.47
CA ASN A 13 66.52 -9.30 -33.62
C ASN A 13 65.58 -9.47 -34.83
N THR A 14 65.80 -8.64 -35.84
CA THR A 14 65.18 -8.61 -37.17
C THR A 14 65.23 -9.96 -37.92
N THR A 15 64.15 -10.32 -38.62
CA THR A 15 64.23 -11.16 -39.84
C THR A 15 63.21 -10.73 -40.90
N ALA A 16 63.80 -10.16 -41.96
CA ALA A 16 63.42 -10.12 -43.38
C ALA A 16 61.94 -10.27 -43.81
N MET A 17 61.47 -9.20 -44.43
CA MET A 17 60.32 -9.14 -45.34
C MET A 17 60.81 -9.51 -46.76
N SER A 18 60.23 -10.55 -47.37
CA SER A 18 60.51 -10.94 -48.76
C SER A 18 59.24 -10.76 -49.61
N PRO A 19 59.32 -10.10 -50.79
CA PRO A 19 58.20 -9.95 -51.71
C PRO A 19 58.26 -11.00 -52.83
N LEU A 20 57.14 -11.67 -53.10
CA LEU A 20 56.93 -12.59 -54.22
C LEU A 20 55.42 -12.55 -54.54
N THR A 21 54.89 -12.48 -55.76
CA THR A 21 55.40 -12.37 -57.13
C THR A 21 54.15 -12.01 -57.96
N VAL A 22 54.29 -11.04 -58.87
CA VAL A 22 53.29 -10.75 -59.92
C VAL A 22 53.36 -11.82 -61.00
N THR A 23 52.22 -12.33 -61.45
CA THR A 23 51.94 -12.55 -62.89
C THR A 23 50.44 -12.76 -63.16
N PRO A 24 49.93 -12.30 -64.32
CA PRO A 24 48.51 -12.19 -64.63
C PRO A 24 48.02 -13.36 -65.48
N LEU A 25 46.73 -13.71 -65.40
CA LEU A 25 46.05 -14.40 -66.50
C LEU A 25 44.58 -13.99 -66.51
N GLY A 26 44.18 -13.39 -67.64
CA GLY A 26 42.95 -12.64 -67.78
C GLY A 26 41.69 -13.47 -67.93
N PHE A 27 40.57 -12.80 -67.68
CA PHE A 27 39.28 -13.09 -68.28
C PHE A 27 38.57 -11.75 -68.50
N VAL A 28 38.44 -11.34 -69.76
CA VAL A 28 37.44 -10.36 -70.18
C VAL A 28 36.26 -11.16 -70.70
N PRO A 29 35.05 -10.96 -70.17
CA PRO A 29 33.85 -11.14 -70.95
C PRO A 29 33.24 -9.78 -71.28
N ASP A 30 33.01 -9.66 -72.58
CA ASP A 30 32.37 -8.61 -73.35
C ASP A 30 31.04 -8.14 -72.72
N PHE A 31 30.89 -6.82 -72.52
CA PHE A 31 29.68 -6.20 -72.01
C PHE A 31 28.84 -5.72 -73.21
N LYS A 32 27.87 -6.53 -73.65
CA LYS A 32 26.83 -6.10 -74.59
C LYS A 32 25.43 -6.48 -74.10
N ASN A 33 24.68 -5.42 -73.79
CA ASN A 33 23.23 -5.23 -73.85
C ASN A 33 22.33 -5.93 -72.81
N SER A 34 22.03 -5.17 -71.76
CA SER A 34 20.70 -4.63 -71.44
C SER A 34 19.46 -5.39 -71.93
N THR A 35 18.83 -6.11 -71.00
CA THR A 35 17.39 -6.01 -70.71
C THR A 35 17.19 -6.48 -69.27
N LEU A 36 17.14 -5.52 -68.34
CA LEU A 36 16.76 -5.75 -66.94
C LEU A 36 15.52 -4.90 -66.69
N ASP A 37 14.44 -5.58 -66.33
CA ASP A 37 13.10 -5.03 -66.11
C ASP A 37 13.08 -3.80 -65.17
N PRO A 38 12.27 -2.76 -65.45
CA PRO A 38 12.19 -1.54 -64.64
C PRO A 38 11.23 -1.67 -63.43
N LEU A 39 11.19 -2.83 -62.77
CA LEU A 39 10.24 -3.10 -61.68
C LEU A 39 10.81 -2.90 -60.26
N ASN A 40 12.11 -2.62 -60.11
CA ASN A 40 12.77 -2.51 -58.81
C ASN A 40 13.19 -1.09 -58.39
N GLU A 41 13.10 -0.10 -59.27
CA GLU A 41 13.57 1.26 -58.99
C GLU A 41 12.57 2.05 -58.12
N THR A 42 11.27 1.86 -58.36
CA THR A 42 10.18 2.53 -57.61
C THR A 42 9.96 1.97 -56.21
N ALA A 43 10.29 0.69 -55.97
CA ALA A 43 10.24 0.13 -54.63
C ALA A 43 11.27 0.82 -53.73
N CYS A 44 12.51 0.98 -54.21
CA CYS A 44 13.64 1.51 -53.44
C CYS A 44 13.46 2.98 -53.00
N GLU A 45 12.88 3.83 -53.85
CA GLU A 45 12.56 5.23 -53.52
C GLU A 45 11.55 5.34 -52.35
N ASN A 46 10.50 4.51 -52.36
CA ASN A 46 9.52 4.47 -51.25
C ASN A 46 10.15 4.02 -49.93
N TRP A 47 11.12 3.09 -49.97
CA TRP A 47 11.86 2.67 -48.77
C TRP A 47 12.72 3.82 -48.21
N LYS A 48 13.31 4.66 -49.06
CA LYS A 48 14.16 5.79 -48.64
C LYS A 48 13.38 6.81 -47.80
N GLU A 49 12.16 7.16 -48.19
CA GLU A 49 11.32 8.08 -47.42
C GLU A 49 10.93 7.51 -46.05
N ILE A 50 10.53 6.24 -46.02
CA ILE A 50 10.19 5.52 -44.78
C ILE A 50 11.41 5.46 -43.85
N HIS A 51 12.62 5.29 -44.39
CA HIS A 51 13.85 5.26 -43.60
C HIS A 51 14.12 6.59 -42.87
N HIS A 52 13.98 7.73 -43.57
CA HIS A 52 14.17 9.04 -42.96
C HIS A 52 13.11 9.31 -41.89
N LEU A 53 11.87 8.89 -42.13
CA LEU A 53 10.79 9.04 -41.17
C LEU A 53 11.08 8.28 -39.87
N VAL A 54 11.46 7.00 -39.94
CA VAL A 54 11.75 6.18 -38.74
C VAL A 54 12.87 6.81 -37.92
N PHE A 55 13.92 7.33 -38.58
CA PHE A 55 15.01 8.02 -37.91
C PHE A 55 14.55 9.30 -37.18
N HIS A 56 13.75 10.15 -37.84
CA HIS A 56 13.25 11.37 -37.20
C HIS A 56 12.29 11.07 -36.04
N VAL A 57 11.41 10.08 -36.20
CA VAL A 57 10.50 9.65 -35.12
C VAL A 57 11.28 9.10 -33.93
N ALA A 58 12.35 8.33 -34.14
CA ALA A 58 13.21 7.84 -33.07
C ALA A 58 13.86 8.99 -32.28
N ASN A 59 14.41 9.99 -32.98
CA ASN A 59 15.02 11.16 -32.35
C ASN A 59 14.00 12.04 -31.61
N ILE A 60 12.80 12.22 -32.17
CA ILE A 60 11.70 12.91 -31.48
C ILE A 60 11.34 12.16 -30.21
N CYS A 61 11.28 10.82 -30.25
CA CYS A 61 10.99 10.00 -29.08
C CYS A 61 12.02 10.23 -27.95
N PHE A 62 13.31 10.27 -28.29
CA PHE A 62 14.36 10.60 -27.33
C PHE A 62 14.26 12.04 -26.80
N ALA A 63 14.05 13.02 -27.68
CA ALA A 63 13.91 14.41 -27.30
C ALA A 63 12.72 14.61 -26.35
N VAL A 64 11.55 14.07 -26.70
CA VAL A 64 10.37 14.13 -25.85
C VAL A 64 10.63 13.44 -24.52
N GLY A 65 11.28 12.26 -24.52
CA GLY A 65 11.63 11.55 -23.30
C GLY A 65 12.49 12.37 -22.34
N LEU A 66 13.50 13.08 -22.85
CA LEU A 66 14.43 13.90 -22.06
C LEU A 66 13.84 15.23 -21.61
N VAL A 67 12.82 15.75 -22.30
CA VAL A 67 12.18 17.04 -22.01
C VAL A 67 11.02 16.88 -21.02
N ILE A 68 10.57 15.66 -20.70
CA ILE A 68 9.47 15.46 -19.75
C ILE A 68 9.80 16.16 -18.43
N PRO A 69 8.90 17.02 -17.91
CA PRO A 69 9.16 17.70 -16.65
C PRO A 69 9.09 16.72 -15.47
N THR A 70 10.03 16.88 -14.54
CA THR A 70 10.14 16.06 -13.31
C THR A 70 8.95 16.23 -12.36
N THR A 71 8.08 17.22 -12.60
CA THR A 71 6.86 17.49 -11.84
C THR A 71 5.74 16.48 -12.07
N LEU A 72 5.82 15.64 -13.12
CA LEU A 72 4.81 14.63 -13.41
C LEU A 72 5.03 13.37 -12.55
N ASN A 73 3.97 12.88 -11.90
CA ASN A 73 4.01 11.65 -11.09
C ASN A 73 4.49 10.40 -11.86
N LEU A 74 4.34 10.39 -13.18
CA LEU A 74 4.73 9.31 -14.10
C LEU A 74 6.01 9.61 -14.89
N HIS A 75 6.72 10.71 -14.59
CA HIS A 75 7.91 11.18 -15.31
C HIS A 75 8.90 10.04 -15.60
N MET A 76 9.32 9.31 -14.57
CA MET A 76 10.33 8.24 -14.71
C MET A 76 9.86 7.08 -15.58
N ILE A 77 8.56 6.76 -15.58
CA ILE A 77 7.99 5.70 -16.42
C ILE A 77 7.93 6.17 -17.88
N LEU A 78 7.47 7.39 -18.11
CA LEU A 78 7.37 7.96 -19.45
C LEU A 78 8.75 8.16 -20.09
N LEU A 79 9.72 8.65 -19.33
CA LEU A 79 11.13 8.76 -19.75
C LEU A 79 11.66 7.40 -20.22
N ARG A 80 11.58 6.37 -19.37
CA ARG A 80 12.09 5.02 -19.71
C ARG A 80 11.29 4.36 -20.84
N GLY A 81 9.98 4.61 -20.92
CA GLY A 81 9.12 4.12 -22.00
C GLY A 81 9.51 4.71 -23.35
N LEU A 82 9.67 6.05 -23.43
CA LEU A 82 10.07 6.73 -24.67
C LEU A 82 11.50 6.37 -25.09
N LEU A 83 12.44 6.25 -24.14
CA LEU A 83 13.79 5.74 -24.47
C LEU A 83 13.74 4.31 -25.04
N THR A 84 12.87 3.45 -24.50
CA THR A 84 12.70 2.08 -25.02
C THR A 84 12.14 2.10 -26.46
N VAL A 85 11.11 2.92 -26.72
CA VAL A 85 10.52 3.07 -28.06
C VAL A 85 11.53 3.67 -29.05
N GLY A 86 12.28 4.70 -28.65
CA GLY A 86 13.33 5.30 -29.47
C GLY A 86 14.44 4.32 -29.82
N CYS A 87 14.92 3.52 -28.86
CA CYS A 87 15.93 2.48 -29.12
C CYS A 87 15.39 1.40 -30.07
N ALA A 88 14.12 0.97 -29.92
CA ALA A 88 13.52 -0.01 -30.82
C ALA A 88 13.42 0.51 -32.26
N LEU A 89 13.00 1.77 -32.45
CA LEU A 89 12.95 2.42 -33.76
C LEU A 89 14.34 2.58 -34.38
N PHE A 90 15.36 2.90 -33.59
CA PHE A 90 16.75 2.96 -34.06
C PHE A 90 17.31 1.60 -34.48
N ILE A 91 16.95 0.52 -33.77
CA ILE A 91 17.32 -0.85 -34.16
C ILE A 91 16.64 -1.21 -35.48
N ILE A 92 15.36 -0.90 -35.66
CA ILE A 92 14.63 -1.12 -36.92
C ILE A 92 15.29 -0.34 -38.06
N TRP A 93 15.64 0.92 -37.84
CA TRP A 93 16.37 1.72 -38.83
C TRP A 93 17.75 1.12 -39.17
N ALA A 94 18.50 0.69 -38.16
CA ALA A 94 19.84 0.12 -38.32
C ALA A 94 19.85 -1.28 -38.95
N THR A 95 18.79 -2.08 -38.79
CA THR A 95 18.68 -3.41 -39.44
C THR A 95 18.28 -3.30 -40.91
N LEU A 96 17.48 -2.29 -41.26
CA LEU A 96 17.17 -1.96 -42.65
C LEU A 96 18.41 -1.42 -43.39
N TYR A 97 19.36 -0.83 -42.68
CA TYR A 97 20.65 -0.38 -43.21
C TYR A 97 21.75 -1.46 -43.07
N ARG A 98 22.17 -2.11 -44.17
CA ARG A 98 23.13 -3.24 -44.16
C ARG A 98 24.57 -2.94 -43.66
N CYS A 99 24.85 -1.80 -43.04
CA CYS A 99 26.22 -1.40 -42.68
C CYS A 99 26.39 -0.67 -41.34
N ALA A 100 25.41 -0.72 -40.43
CA ALA A 100 25.46 -0.02 -39.14
C ALA A 100 25.37 -0.96 -37.93
N LEU A 101 26.22 -2.00 -37.90
CA LEU A 101 26.21 -3.00 -36.81
C LEU A 101 26.53 -2.39 -35.43
N ASP A 102 27.46 -1.44 -35.35
CA ASP A 102 27.83 -0.80 -34.08
C ASP A 102 26.64 -0.05 -33.46
N ILE A 103 25.91 0.73 -34.26
CA ILE A 103 24.70 1.45 -33.84
C ILE A 103 23.62 0.46 -33.38
N MET A 104 23.46 -0.66 -34.08
CA MET A 104 22.49 -1.71 -33.71
C MET A 104 22.84 -2.35 -32.37
N ILE A 105 24.12 -2.66 -32.13
CA ILE A 105 24.60 -3.28 -30.88
C ILE A 105 24.35 -2.34 -29.71
N TRP A 106 24.78 -1.08 -29.80
CA TRP A 106 24.60 -0.10 -28.73
C TRP A 106 23.13 0.15 -28.42
N ASN A 107 22.29 0.35 -29.44
CA ASN A 107 20.85 0.55 -29.22
C ASN A 107 20.17 -0.69 -28.65
N SER A 108 20.65 -1.91 -28.95
CA SER A 108 20.15 -3.14 -28.34
C SER A 108 20.48 -3.21 -26.85
N VAL A 109 21.70 -2.83 -26.45
CA VAL A 109 22.07 -2.75 -25.02
C VAL A 109 21.21 -1.71 -24.30
N PHE A 110 21.05 -0.51 -24.87
CA PHE A 110 20.19 0.52 -24.29
C PHE A 110 18.73 0.10 -24.23
N LEU A 111 18.23 -0.63 -25.23
CA LEU A 111 16.88 -1.19 -25.22
C LEU A 111 16.70 -2.13 -24.03
N VAL A 112 17.62 -3.08 -23.83
CA VAL A 112 17.52 -4.04 -22.72
C VAL A 112 17.54 -3.32 -21.37
N VAL A 113 18.47 -2.39 -21.15
CA VAL A 113 18.58 -1.66 -19.88
C VAL A 113 17.33 -0.80 -19.61
N ASN A 114 16.87 -0.04 -20.60
CA ASN A 114 15.69 0.81 -20.45
C ASN A 114 14.41 -0.01 -20.31
N LEU A 115 14.30 -1.15 -21.00
CA LEU A 115 13.17 -2.07 -20.90
C LEU A 115 13.11 -2.70 -19.51
N LEU A 116 14.24 -3.19 -18.97
CA LEU A 116 14.29 -3.75 -17.61
C LEU A 116 13.89 -2.71 -16.55
N HIS A 117 14.43 -1.49 -16.66
CA HIS A 117 14.05 -0.39 -15.75
C HIS A 117 12.58 0.01 -15.91
N PHE A 118 12.07 0.09 -17.14
CA PHE A 118 10.67 0.39 -17.40
C PHE A 118 9.77 -0.68 -16.76
N ILE A 119 10.08 -1.95 -16.99
CA ILE A 119 9.39 -3.10 -16.41
C ILE A 119 9.43 -3.02 -14.88
N TYR A 120 10.59 -2.79 -14.27
CA TYR A 120 10.74 -2.63 -12.81
C TYR A 120 9.88 -1.48 -12.25
N LEU A 121 9.92 -0.30 -12.89
CA LEU A 121 9.15 0.87 -12.47
C LEU A 121 7.64 0.63 -12.60
N VAL A 122 7.21 0.00 -13.70
CA VAL A 122 5.82 -0.39 -13.91
C VAL A 122 5.38 -1.42 -12.86
N TYR A 123 6.22 -2.41 -12.54
CA TYR A 123 5.92 -3.38 -11.48
C TYR A 123 5.80 -2.71 -10.11
N LYS A 124 6.72 -1.82 -9.74
CA LYS A 124 6.64 -1.08 -8.47
C LYS A 124 5.41 -0.17 -8.38
N ARG A 125 4.98 0.39 -9.53
CA ARG A 125 3.84 1.31 -9.62
C ARG A 125 2.52 0.64 -10.01
N ARG A 126 2.48 -0.69 -10.19
CA ARG A 126 1.23 -1.42 -10.47
C ARG A 126 0.25 -1.06 -9.35
N PRO A 127 -0.90 -0.42 -9.66
CA PRO A 127 -1.91 -0.15 -8.66
C PRO A 127 -2.35 -1.52 -8.13
N ILE A 128 -1.98 -1.76 -6.89
CA ILE A 128 -2.23 -3.03 -6.26
C ILE A 128 -3.76 -3.09 -6.09
N LYS A 129 -4.39 -4.10 -6.67
CA LYS A 129 -5.85 -4.18 -6.78
C LYS A 129 -6.46 -4.31 -5.38
N ILE A 130 -6.99 -3.22 -4.83
CA ILE A 130 -7.92 -3.29 -3.70
C ILE A 130 -9.18 -3.96 -4.24
N GLU A 131 -9.57 -5.08 -3.64
CA GLU A 131 -10.77 -5.80 -4.05
C GLU A 131 -11.99 -4.88 -3.97
N LYS A 132 -12.92 -5.01 -4.92
CA LYS A 132 -14.06 -4.08 -5.07
C LYS A 132 -14.86 -3.91 -3.78
N GLU A 133 -14.95 -4.96 -2.96
CA GLU A 133 -15.66 -4.95 -1.68
C GLU A 133 -14.95 -4.06 -0.64
N LEU A 134 -13.61 -4.14 -0.55
CA LEU A 134 -12.81 -3.31 0.35
C LEU A 134 -12.69 -1.85 -0.11
N SER A 135 -12.86 -1.57 -1.40
CA SER A 135 -12.82 -0.20 -1.90
C SER A 135 -13.90 0.68 -1.25
N SER A 136 -15.10 0.13 -1.05
CA SER A 136 -16.19 0.85 -0.37
C SER A 136 -15.87 1.16 1.10
N LEU A 137 -15.23 0.21 1.79
CA LEU A 137 -14.79 0.36 3.17
C LEU A 137 -13.70 1.43 3.28
N TYR A 138 -12.70 1.38 2.41
CA TYR A 138 -11.61 2.36 2.36
C TYR A 138 -12.14 3.78 2.23
N LYS A 139 -12.99 4.03 1.21
CA LYS A 139 -13.54 5.36 0.92
C LYS A 139 -14.39 5.93 2.07
N ARG A 140 -15.10 5.08 2.80
CA ARG A 140 -16.01 5.52 3.88
C ARG A 140 -15.31 5.69 5.23
N MET A 141 -14.34 4.83 5.56
CA MET A 141 -13.73 4.79 6.89
C MET A 141 -12.31 5.34 6.94
N PHE A 142 -11.49 5.07 5.92
CA PHE A 142 -10.05 5.28 5.97
C PHE A 142 -9.60 6.50 5.15
N GLU A 143 -10.24 6.77 4.00
CA GLU A 143 -9.97 7.94 3.15
C GLU A 143 -10.25 9.27 3.88
N PRO A 144 -11.34 9.46 4.65
CA PRO A 144 -11.58 10.69 5.40
C PRO A 144 -10.56 10.94 6.52
N LEU A 145 -9.86 9.88 6.95
CA LEU A 145 -8.81 9.94 7.98
C LEU A 145 -7.41 10.05 7.37
N HIS A 146 -7.32 10.33 6.06
CA HIS A 146 -6.07 10.48 5.31
C HIS A 146 -5.16 9.25 5.35
N VAL A 147 -5.73 8.04 5.45
CA VAL A 147 -4.94 6.81 5.42
C VAL A 147 -4.48 6.53 3.98
N PRO A 148 -3.17 6.40 3.72
CA PRO A 148 -2.68 6.10 2.38
C PRO A 148 -3.23 4.75 1.86
N PRO A 149 -3.60 4.63 0.58
CA PRO A 149 -4.09 3.37 0.00
C PRO A 149 -3.11 2.21 0.18
N GLU A 150 -1.80 2.49 0.08
CA GLU A 150 -0.72 1.52 0.25
C GLU A 150 -0.70 0.92 1.66
N LEU A 151 -0.96 1.75 2.68
CA LEU A 151 -0.99 1.31 4.08
C LEU A 151 -2.24 0.48 4.38
N PHE A 152 -3.41 0.94 3.90
CA PHE A 152 -4.65 0.18 4.01
C PHE A 152 -4.53 -1.20 3.35
N GLN A 153 -3.80 -1.28 2.25
CA GLN A 153 -3.59 -2.53 1.56
C GLN A 153 -2.60 -3.46 2.24
N ARG A 154 -1.55 -2.94 2.89
CA ARG A 154 -0.68 -3.76 3.74
C ARG A 154 -1.50 -4.38 4.88
N LEU A 155 -2.36 -3.57 5.51
CA LEU A 155 -3.29 -4.00 6.56
C LEU A 155 -4.24 -5.12 6.08
N THR A 156 -4.84 -4.97 4.90
CA THR A 156 -5.82 -5.95 4.40
C THR A 156 -5.20 -7.12 3.64
N GLY A 157 -3.98 -6.96 3.12
CA GLY A 157 -3.34 -7.92 2.23
C GLY A 157 -2.56 -9.03 2.94
N GLN A 158 -1.98 -8.76 4.12
CA GLN A 158 -1.10 -9.72 4.80
C GLN A 158 -1.81 -10.58 5.85
N PHE A 159 -2.85 -10.05 6.51
CA PHE A 159 -3.39 -10.66 7.74
C PHE A 159 -4.90 -10.69 7.82
N CYS A 160 -5.57 -10.59 6.67
CA CYS A 160 -7.00 -10.48 6.59
C CYS A 160 -7.64 -11.58 5.75
N ASN A 161 -8.80 -12.06 6.19
CA ASN A 161 -9.61 -13.01 5.45
C ASN A 161 -11.04 -12.48 5.30
N ILE A 162 -11.62 -12.65 4.12
CA ILE A 162 -13.02 -12.30 3.86
C ILE A 162 -13.86 -13.56 4.05
N GLN A 163 -14.80 -13.49 4.98
CA GLN A 163 -15.70 -14.59 5.28
C GLN A 163 -17.14 -14.22 4.92
N THR A 164 -17.93 -15.25 4.61
CA THR A 164 -19.33 -15.09 4.22
C THR A 164 -20.24 -15.88 5.14
N LEU A 165 -21.33 -15.25 5.60
CA LEU A 165 -22.37 -15.87 6.40
C LEU A 165 -23.70 -15.80 5.65
N LYS A 166 -24.43 -16.91 5.61
CA LYS A 166 -25.79 -16.95 5.08
C LYS A 166 -26.79 -16.41 6.11
N THR A 167 -27.93 -15.93 5.64
CA THR A 167 -29.06 -15.54 6.51
C THR A 167 -29.38 -16.65 7.52
N GLY A 168 -29.53 -16.27 8.79
CA GLY A 168 -29.81 -17.17 9.91
C GLY A 168 -28.58 -17.82 10.55
N GLN A 169 -27.39 -17.72 9.96
CA GLN A 169 -26.17 -18.24 10.57
C GLN A 169 -25.65 -17.29 11.67
N ALA A 170 -25.18 -17.87 12.77
CA ALA A 170 -24.59 -17.13 13.88
C ALA A 170 -23.12 -16.79 13.58
N TYR A 171 -22.76 -15.52 13.72
CA TYR A 171 -21.36 -15.08 13.81
C TYR A 171 -20.78 -15.43 15.18
N ALA A 172 -21.53 -15.13 16.23
CA ALA A 172 -21.19 -15.43 17.61
C ALA A 172 -22.45 -15.87 18.37
N ALA A 173 -22.28 -16.84 19.25
CA ALA A 173 -23.32 -17.29 20.15
C ALA A 173 -22.92 -16.96 21.59
N GLU A 174 -23.89 -16.42 22.34
CA GLU A 174 -23.77 -16.06 23.75
C GLU A 174 -23.23 -17.23 24.58
N ASP A 175 -22.24 -16.95 25.42
CA ASP A 175 -21.55 -17.89 26.33
C ASP A 175 -20.91 -19.13 25.66
N LYS A 176 -20.79 -19.13 24.33
CA LYS A 176 -20.22 -20.23 23.54
C LYS A 176 -18.99 -19.80 22.74
N THR A 177 -19.11 -18.70 22.00
CA THR A 177 -18.03 -18.24 21.12
C THR A 177 -16.97 -17.48 21.92
N SER A 178 -15.69 -17.81 21.73
CA SER A 178 -14.56 -17.08 22.32
C SER A 178 -14.38 -15.70 21.67
N VAL A 179 -13.99 -14.71 22.47
CA VAL A 179 -13.74 -13.32 22.06
C VAL A 179 -12.29 -13.09 21.59
N ASP A 180 -11.37 -13.97 21.97
CA ASP A 180 -9.94 -13.69 21.86
C ASP A 180 -9.39 -13.75 20.43
N ASP A 181 -10.14 -14.33 19.48
CA ASP A 181 -9.57 -14.78 18.21
C ASP A 181 -9.43 -13.67 17.16
N ARG A 182 -10.35 -12.71 17.10
CA ARG A 182 -10.54 -11.89 15.89
C ARG A 182 -11.09 -10.49 16.11
N LEU A 183 -10.90 -9.63 15.12
CA LEU A 183 -11.60 -8.36 14.92
C LEU A 183 -12.18 -8.34 13.51
N SER A 184 -13.45 -7.99 13.38
CA SER A 184 -14.17 -8.05 12.11
C SER A 184 -14.96 -6.79 11.78
N ILE A 185 -15.06 -6.47 10.49
CA ILE A 185 -15.87 -5.38 9.95
C ILE A 185 -16.87 -5.93 8.92
N LEU A 186 -18.12 -5.53 9.04
CA LEU A 186 -19.17 -5.92 8.09
C LEU A 186 -18.98 -5.17 6.74
N LEU A 187 -18.81 -5.90 5.65
CA LEU A 187 -18.64 -5.34 4.29
C LEU A 187 -19.99 -5.23 3.56
N LYS A 188 -20.84 -6.25 3.69
CA LYS A 188 -22.14 -6.34 3.02
C LYS A 188 -23.14 -7.09 3.90
N GLY A 189 -24.41 -6.76 3.76
CA GLY A 189 -25.52 -7.39 4.48
C GLY A 189 -25.83 -6.66 5.77
N LYS A 190 -26.55 -7.33 6.65
CA LYS A 190 -27.03 -6.81 7.93
C LYS A 190 -27.00 -7.92 8.96
N MET A 191 -26.53 -7.60 10.16
CA MET A 191 -26.52 -8.54 11.28
C MET A 191 -27.41 -8.00 12.42
N LYS A 192 -28.02 -8.92 13.16
CA LYS A 192 -28.86 -8.66 14.31
C LYS A 192 -28.14 -9.08 15.57
N VAL A 193 -28.07 -8.18 16.55
CA VAL A 193 -27.50 -8.44 17.87
C VAL A 193 -28.64 -8.65 18.86
N SER A 194 -28.51 -9.68 19.70
CA SER A 194 -29.48 -10.00 20.74
C SER A 194 -28.81 -10.45 22.03
N TYR A 195 -29.41 -10.13 23.17
CA TYR A 195 -28.98 -10.55 24.51
C TYR A 195 -30.09 -11.35 25.16
N ARG A 196 -29.83 -12.60 25.56
CA ARG A 196 -30.85 -13.50 26.14
C ARG A 196 -32.14 -13.57 25.29
N GLY A 197 -31.99 -13.53 23.97
CA GLY A 197 -33.10 -13.53 23.01
C GLY A 197 -33.79 -12.18 22.78
N HIS A 198 -33.47 -11.14 23.55
CA HIS A 198 -33.99 -9.79 23.32
C HIS A 198 -33.17 -9.07 22.25
N PHE A 199 -33.84 -8.45 21.28
CA PHE A 199 -33.19 -7.65 20.25
C PHE A 199 -32.55 -6.39 20.86
N LEU A 200 -31.32 -6.09 20.46
CA LEU A 200 -30.59 -4.91 20.90
C LEU A 200 -30.48 -3.88 19.77
N HIS A 201 -29.68 -4.19 18.76
CA HIS A 201 -29.44 -3.30 17.64
C HIS A 201 -29.03 -4.10 16.40
N ASN A 202 -29.04 -3.43 15.25
CA ASN A 202 -28.54 -3.99 13.99
C ASN A 202 -27.14 -3.45 13.69
N ILE A 203 -26.30 -4.30 13.13
CA ILE A 203 -24.99 -3.93 12.60
C ILE A 203 -25.12 -3.81 11.08
N TYR A 204 -24.65 -2.69 10.54
CA TYR A 204 -24.73 -2.33 9.12
C TYR A 204 -23.33 -2.30 8.46
N PRO A 205 -23.25 -2.27 7.11
CA PRO A 205 -21.98 -2.22 6.41
C PRO A 205 -21.11 -1.01 6.79
N CYS A 206 -19.80 -1.27 6.91
CA CYS A 206 -18.77 -0.37 7.44
C CYS A 206 -18.92 -0.06 8.95
N ALA A 207 -19.43 -1.03 9.71
CA ALA A 207 -19.37 -1.04 11.17
C ALA A 207 -18.60 -2.27 11.65
N PHE A 208 -17.95 -2.15 12.81
CA PHE A 208 -17.28 -3.30 13.43
C PHE A 208 -18.32 -4.26 14.00
N ILE A 209 -18.01 -5.54 14.01
CA ILE A 209 -18.90 -6.56 14.56
C ILE A 209 -18.63 -6.70 16.07
N ASP A 210 -17.36 -6.87 16.41
CA ASP A 210 -16.83 -7.27 17.73
C ASP A 210 -15.89 -6.20 18.32
N SER A 211 -16.16 -4.91 18.03
CA SER A 211 -15.38 -3.78 18.58
C SER A 211 -15.44 -3.64 20.11
N PRO A 212 -16.59 -3.83 20.82
CA PRO A 212 -16.59 -3.84 22.28
C PRO A 212 -15.71 -4.96 22.82
N GLU A 213 -15.92 -6.16 22.31
CA GLU A 213 -15.19 -7.37 22.67
C GLU A 213 -13.68 -7.24 22.39
N PHE A 214 -13.31 -6.60 21.29
CA PHE A 214 -11.90 -6.33 20.99
C PHE A 214 -11.24 -5.40 21.99
N ARG A 215 -11.96 -4.37 22.45
CA ARG A 215 -11.43 -3.36 23.35
C ARG A 215 -11.47 -3.77 24.82
N SER A 216 -12.50 -4.52 25.23
CA SER A 216 -12.72 -4.88 26.64
C SER A 216 -11.87 -6.06 27.09
N THR A 217 -11.51 -6.96 26.17
CA THR A 217 -10.80 -8.19 26.54
C THR A 217 -9.30 -8.09 26.31
N GLN A 218 -8.55 -8.61 27.27
CA GLN A 218 -7.14 -8.90 27.09
C GLN A 218 -6.99 -10.27 26.43
N MET A 219 -5.89 -10.45 25.71
CA MET A 219 -5.60 -11.68 24.99
C MET A 219 -5.42 -12.87 25.94
N ASN A 220 -5.96 -14.04 25.58
CA ASN A 220 -5.85 -15.31 26.33
C ASN A 220 -6.58 -15.35 27.68
N ARG A 221 -7.62 -14.54 27.87
CA ARG A 221 -8.43 -14.57 29.09
C ARG A 221 -9.57 -15.58 29.02
N GLY A 222 -9.87 -16.11 27.83
CA GLY A 222 -10.93 -17.11 27.63
C GLY A 222 -12.34 -16.54 27.79
N GLU A 223 -12.48 -15.22 27.62
CA GLU A 223 -13.77 -14.55 27.68
C GLU A 223 -14.63 -14.94 26.46
N LYS A 224 -15.94 -15.00 26.68
CA LYS A 224 -16.91 -15.40 25.66
C LYS A 224 -17.83 -14.24 25.32
N PHE A 225 -18.40 -14.30 24.12
CA PHE A 225 -19.37 -13.31 23.68
C PHE A 225 -20.55 -13.29 24.65
N GLN A 226 -20.88 -12.11 25.15
CA GLN A 226 -22.05 -11.91 26.04
C GLN A 226 -23.35 -11.76 25.24
N VAL A 227 -23.26 -11.60 23.92
CA VAL A 227 -24.41 -11.40 23.03
C VAL A 227 -24.38 -12.43 21.89
N THR A 228 -25.56 -12.73 21.36
CA THR A 228 -25.71 -13.54 20.15
C THR A 228 -25.84 -12.62 18.94
N ILE A 229 -24.98 -12.84 17.94
CA ILE A 229 -24.93 -12.08 16.69
C ILE A 229 -25.28 -13.02 15.53
N ILE A 230 -26.37 -12.73 14.82
CA ILE A 230 -26.89 -13.55 13.73
C ILE A 230 -26.98 -12.73 12.46
N ALA A 231 -26.67 -13.33 11.32
CA ALA A 231 -26.85 -12.73 10.00
C ALA A 231 -28.35 -12.60 9.66
N ASP A 232 -28.83 -11.36 9.51
CA ASP A 232 -30.21 -11.05 9.07
C ASP A 232 -30.31 -11.21 7.54
N ASP A 233 -29.22 -10.89 6.83
CA ASP A 233 -29.05 -11.06 5.38
C ASP A 233 -27.82 -11.92 5.06
N ASN A 234 -27.62 -12.26 3.77
CA ASN A 234 -26.35 -12.80 3.31
C ASN A 234 -25.24 -11.77 3.54
N CYS A 235 -24.40 -12.05 4.54
CA CYS A 235 -23.37 -11.16 5.02
C CYS A 235 -21.99 -11.53 4.45
N LYS A 236 -21.19 -10.51 4.17
CA LYS A 236 -19.75 -10.65 3.97
C LYS A 236 -19.04 -9.74 4.95
N PHE A 237 -18.01 -10.24 5.59
CA PHE A 237 -17.24 -9.47 6.55
C PHE A 237 -15.75 -9.74 6.41
N LEU A 238 -15.00 -8.69 6.71
CA LEU A 238 -13.56 -8.68 6.79
C LEU A 238 -13.16 -9.15 8.19
N CYS A 239 -12.19 -10.04 8.31
CA CYS A 239 -11.78 -10.65 9.57
C CYS A 239 -10.26 -10.63 9.69
N TRP A 240 -9.75 -10.02 10.75
CA TRP A 240 -8.34 -10.10 11.15
C TRP A 240 -8.18 -11.03 12.34
N SER A 241 -7.05 -11.74 12.40
CA SER A 241 -6.59 -12.38 13.64
C SER A 241 -6.13 -11.28 14.61
N ARG A 242 -6.57 -11.36 15.87
CA ARG A 242 -6.19 -10.39 16.90
C ARG A 242 -4.68 -10.27 17.04
N GLU A 243 -3.95 -11.38 17.12
CA GLU A 243 -2.49 -11.41 17.30
C GLU A 243 -1.78 -10.64 16.19
N ARG A 244 -2.11 -10.98 14.95
CA ARG A 244 -1.46 -10.43 13.76
C ARG A 244 -1.81 -8.95 13.57
N LEU A 245 -3.05 -8.58 13.86
CA LEU A 245 -3.48 -7.19 13.78
C LEU A 245 -2.78 -6.34 14.83
N THR A 246 -2.73 -6.79 16.09
CA THR A 246 -2.06 -6.05 17.17
C THR A 246 -0.58 -5.84 16.83
N TYR A 247 0.13 -6.88 16.43
CA TYR A 247 1.53 -6.79 16.02
C TYR A 247 1.74 -5.81 14.86
N PHE A 248 0.87 -5.84 13.85
CA PHE A 248 0.94 -4.92 12.72
C PHE A 248 0.70 -3.47 13.14
N LEU A 249 -0.29 -3.22 14.01
CA LEU A 249 -0.58 -1.88 14.50
C LEU A 249 0.54 -1.33 15.39
N GLU A 250 1.19 -2.16 16.20
CA GLU A 250 2.37 -1.76 16.98
C GLU A 250 3.53 -1.30 16.08
N SER A 251 3.69 -1.90 14.90
CA SER A 251 4.70 -1.49 13.92
C SER A 251 4.35 -0.21 13.16
N GLU A 252 3.07 0.19 13.14
CA GLU A 252 2.55 1.31 12.34
C GLU A 252 1.76 2.29 13.24
N PRO A 253 2.43 3.22 13.94
CA PRO A 253 1.83 4.04 15.00
C PRO A 253 0.70 4.95 14.50
N PHE A 254 0.79 5.44 13.26
CA PHE A 254 -0.29 6.21 12.64
C PHE A 254 -1.57 5.39 12.54
N LEU A 255 -1.48 4.15 12.07
CA LEU A 255 -2.64 3.29 11.88
C LEU A 255 -3.21 2.83 13.23
N TYR A 256 -2.36 2.62 14.23
CA TYR A 256 -2.77 2.31 15.59
C TYR A 256 -3.70 3.38 16.17
N GLU A 257 -3.35 4.66 16.04
CA GLU A 257 -4.20 5.76 16.50
C GLU A 257 -5.51 5.85 15.70
N ILE A 258 -5.46 5.64 14.38
CA ILE A 258 -6.68 5.57 13.55
C ILE A 258 -7.59 4.42 14.01
N PHE A 259 -7.06 3.25 14.31
CA PHE A 259 -7.84 2.10 14.79
C PHE A 259 -8.47 2.38 16.16
N LYS A 260 -7.73 2.99 17.10
CA LYS A 260 -8.27 3.42 18.39
C LYS A 260 -9.46 4.36 18.22
N TYR A 261 -9.33 5.36 17.34
CA TYR A 261 -10.42 6.28 17.02
C TYR A 261 -11.62 5.55 16.41
N LEU A 262 -11.40 4.71 15.40
CA LEU A 262 -12.46 3.99 14.70
C LEU A 262 -13.23 3.03 15.61
N ILE A 263 -12.52 2.26 16.45
CA ILE A 263 -13.12 1.36 17.44
C ILE A 263 -13.90 2.16 18.48
N GLY A 264 -13.32 3.25 19.01
CA GLY A 264 -13.99 4.12 19.97
C GLY A 264 -15.27 4.73 19.42
N LYS A 265 -15.23 5.21 18.17
CA LYS A 265 -16.40 5.75 17.45
C LYS A 265 -17.48 4.70 17.27
N ASP A 266 -17.11 3.48 16.88
CA ASP A 266 -18.04 2.38 16.66
C ASP A 266 -18.74 1.95 17.97
N ILE A 267 -17.97 1.77 19.06
CA ILE A 267 -18.51 1.47 20.39
C ILE A 267 -19.50 2.56 20.82
N THR A 268 -19.12 3.82 20.64
CA THR A 268 -19.98 4.97 21.00
C THR A 268 -21.30 4.94 20.21
N ASN A 269 -21.25 4.68 18.90
CA ASN A 269 -22.45 4.56 18.07
C ASN A 269 -23.35 3.39 18.49
N LYS A 270 -22.77 2.25 18.87
CA LYS A 270 -23.52 1.10 19.42
C LYS A 270 -24.19 1.46 20.74
N LEU A 271 -23.50 2.16 21.64
CA LEU A 271 -24.06 2.65 22.91
C LEU A 271 -25.24 3.61 22.70
N TYR A 272 -25.12 4.56 21.76
CA TYR A 272 -26.23 5.44 21.41
C TYR A 272 -27.42 4.67 20.83
N SER A 273 -27.16 3.66 20.00
CA SER A 273 -28.21 2.81 19.42
C SER A 273 -28.97 1.99 20.49
N LEU A 274 -28.31 1.62 21.59
CA LEU A 274 -28.95 0.96 22.73
C LEU A 274 -29.76 1.93 23.60
N ASN A 275 -29.38 3.20 23.64
CA ASN A 275 -29.98 4.21 24.50
C ASN A 275 -31.12 4.99 23.84
N ASP A 276 -31.34 4.89 22.53
CA ASP A 276 -32.42 5.58 21.84
C ASP A 276 -33.76 4.82 21.99
N PRO A 277 -34.71 5.31 22.82
CA PRO A 277 -35.98 4.63 23.08
C PRO A 277 -36.88 4.56 21.83
N THR A 278 -36.67 5.44 20.84
CA THR A 278 -37.54 5.54 19.65
C THR A 278 -37.35 4.41 18.65
N LEU A 279 -36.20 3.71 18.68
CA LEU A 279 -35.93 2.53 17.85
C LEU A 279 -36.44 1.24 18.50
N ASN A 280 -36.51 1.18 19.83
CA ASN A 280 -37.09 0.06 20.56
C ASN A 280 -38.63 0.03 20.42
N ASP A 281 -39.26 1.22 20.29
CA ASP A 281 -40.70 1.37 20.12
C ASP A 281 -41.23 0.94 18.75
N LYS A 282 -40.43 1.04 17.67
CA LYS A 282 -40.88 0.61 16.33
C LYS A 282 -40.87 -0.91 16.15
N ALA A 283 -40.07 -1.64 16.92
CA ALA A 283 -40.18 -3.10 17.04
C ALA A 283 -41.28 -3.51 18.03
N SER A 284 -41.55 -2.69 19.05
CA SER A 284 -42.58 -2.93 20.05
C SER A 284 -44.01 -2.63 19.55
N LYS A 285 -44.17 -1.81 18.50
CA LYS A 285 -45.49 -1.57 17.85
C LYS A 285 -46.08 -2.76 17.09
N LYS A 286 -45.46 -3.94 17.12
CA LYS A 286 -46.08 -5.21 16.68
C LYS A 286 -46.30 -6.23 17.80
N ILE A 287 -45.97 -5.89 19.06
CA ILE A 287 -46.23 -6.73 20.22
C ILE A 287 -46.84 -5.83 21.29
N ASP A 288 -48.16 -5.86 21.34
CA ASP A 288 -48.97 -5.29 22.39
C ASP A 288 -48.68 -6.03 23.71
N ARG A 289 -47.58 -5.67 24.37
CA ARG A 289 -47.23 -6.04 25.74
C ARG A 289 -46.14 -5.10 26.23
N GLN A 290 -46.56 -4.22 27.13
CA GLN A 290 -45.74 -3.40 28.02
C GLN A 290 -44.40 -4.10 28.36
N PRO A 291 -43.23 -3.48 28.11
CA PRO A 291 -41.95 -4.11 28.41
C PRO A 291 -41.90 -4.45 29.90
N SER A 292 -41.72 -5.73 30.22
CA SER A 292 -41.69 -6.20 31.59
C SER A 292 -40.51 -5.55 32.34
N LEU A 293 -40.67 -5.25 33.63
CA LEU A 293 -39.61 -4.73 34.51
C LEU A 293 -38.29 -5.50 34.39
N CYS A 294 -38.36 -6.80 34.05
CA CYS A 294 -37.21 -7.66 33.79
C CYS A 294 -36.35 -7.19 32.59
N SER A 295 -36.98 -6.65 31.53
CA SER A 295 -36.27 -6.12 30.36
C SER A 295 -35.56 -4.78 30.63
N GLN A 296 -36.10 -3.96 31.54
CA GLN A 296 -35.41 -2.73 31.96
C GLN A 296 -34.25 -3.04 32.91
N LEU A 297 -34.45 -4.01 33.82
CA LEU A 297 -33.39 -4.52 34.68
C LEU A 297 -32.24 -5.14 33.89
N SER A 298 -32.50 -5.89 32.82
CA SER A 298 -31.44 -6.49 32.00
C SER A 298 -30.60 -5.45 31.24
N VAL A 299 -31.23 -4.38 30.73
CA VAL A 299 -30.52 -3.26 30.09
C VAL A 299 -29.72 -2.45 31.12
N MET A 300 -30.26 -2.21 32.32
CA MET A 300 -29.52 -1.57 33.42
C MET A 300 -28.36 -2.43 33.92
N GLN A 301 -28.54 -3.75 34.03
CA GLN A 301 -27.47 -4.68 34.38
C GLN A 301 -26.35 -4.64 33.34
N MET A 302 -26.66 -4.64 32.05
CA MET A 302 -25.65 -4.50 31.00
C MET A 302 -24.88 -3.17 31.07
N ARG A 303 -25.57 -2.04 31.33
CA ARG A 303 -24.91 -0.74 31.53
C ARG A 303 -23.92 -0.80 32.69
N ASN A 304 -24.32 -1.44 33.80
CA ASN A 304 -23.47 -1.61 34.96
C ASN A 304 -22.29 -2.56 34.66
N SER A 305 -22.51 -3.65 33.92
CA SER A 305 -21.44 -4.58 33.52
C SER A 305 -20.40 -3.92 32.62
N MET A 306 -20.83 -3.08 31.66
CA MET A 306 -19.89 -2.36 30.79
C MET A 306 -19.15 -1.22 31.51
N ALA A 307 -19.79 -0.58 32.49
CA ALA A 307 -19.14 0.40 33.36
C ALA A 307 -18.17 -0.26 34.36
N SER A 308 -18.46 -1.47 34.85
CA SER A 308 -17.59 -2.20 35.78
C SER A 308 -16.40 -2.86 35.10
N THR A 309 -16.40 -3.02 33.77
CA THR A 309 -15.23 -3.52 33.03
C THR A 309 -14.18 -2.42 32.74
N SER A 310 -14.46 -1.16 33.08
CA SER A 310 -13.48 -0.08 33.02
C SER A 310 -12.82 0.17 34.37
N ASP A 311 -12.18 -0.85 34.96
CA ASP A 311 -11.18 -0.65 36.01
C ASP A 311 -9.89 -0.12 35.36
N SER A 312 -9.92 1.17 35.07
CA SER A 312 -8.72 2.02 34.98
C SER A 312 -9.02 3.28 35.79
N GLU A 313 -9.15 3.09 37.10
CA GLU A 313 -9.45 4.12 38.10
C GLU A 313 -8.30 5.11 38.36
N ASP A 314 -7.28 5.19 37.50
CA ASP A 314 -6.16 6.13 37.67
C ASP A 314 -6.34 7.46 36.91
N GLY A 315 -7.30 7.57 35.99
CA GLY A 315 -7.52 8.79 35.20
C GLY A 315 -8.59 9.75 35.73
N LEU A 316 -9.65 9.22 36.36
CA LEU A 316 -10.84 9.99 36.70
C LEU A 316 -10.77 10.69 38.07
N GLN A 317 -9.94 10.19 38.98
CA GLN A 317 -9.70 10.79 40.31
C GLN A 317 -8.93 12.13 40.21
N MET A 318 -8.26 12.41 39.09
CA MET A 318 -7.51 13.66 38.89
C MET A 318 -8.39 14.81 38.37
N PHE A 319 -9.52 14.51 37.72
CA PHE A 319 -10.40 15.53 37.13
C PHE A 319 -11.43 16.09 38.12
N LEU A 320 -11.81 15.32 39.15
CA LEU A 320 -12.79 15.74 40.16
C LEU A 320 -12.16 16.49 41.35
N ARG A 321 -10.83 16.61 41.42
CA ARG A 321 -10.12 17.33 42.49
C ARG A 321 -9.55 18.66 41.98
N GLY A 322 -10.42 19.49 41.42
CA GLY A 322 -10.11 20.89 41.18
C GLY A 322 -10.04 21.66 42.50
N THR A 323 -8.93 22.37 42.71
CA THR A 323 -8.71 23.50 43.64
C THR A 323 -8.48 23.17 45.12
N SER A 324 -7.22 23.33 45.55
CA SER A 324 -6.74 23.94 46.80
C SER A 324 -5.46 23.25 47.28
N SER A 325 -4.29 23.75 46.86
CA SER A 325 -3.01 23.80 47.61
C SER A 325 -1.86 24.14 46.66
N ALA A 326 -1.67 25.43 46.41
CA ALA A 326 -0.42 25.96 45.87
C ALA A 326 0.66 25.88 46.96
N SER A 327 1.51 24.84 46.96
CA SER A 327 2.78 24.87 47.73
C SER A 327 3.74 23.67 47.54
N SER A 328 3.49 22.67 46.68
CA SER A 328 4.40 21.50 46.59
C SER A 328 5.15 21.32 45.26
N LEU A 329 4.92 22.17 44.25
CA LEU A 329 5.55 22.07 42.93
C LEU A 329 6.87 22.86 42.79
N ARG A 330 7.66 22.98 43.87
CA ARG A 330 8.95 23.68 43.82
C ARG A 330 10.16 22.80 44.16
N ASN A 331 9.95 21.57 44.65
CA ASN A 331 11.06 20.69 45.02
C ASN A 331 11.45 19.64 43.96
N ASN A 332 10.55 19.24 43.05
CA ASN A 332 10.87 18.17 42.08
C ASN A 332 11.41 18.66 40.72
N GLN A 333 11.39 19.97 40.43
CA GLN A 333 12.04 20.53 39.24
C GLN A 333 13.54 20.83 39.44
N GLN A 334 14.02 20.88 40.69
CA GLN A 334 15.42 21.14 41.00
C GLN A 334 16.29 19.88 40.87
N GLU A 335 15.73 18.69 41.07
CA GLU A 335 16.48 17.41 40.99
C GLU A 335 16.69 16.92 39.56
N PHE A 336 15.78 17.23 38.64
CA PHE A 336 15.92 16.79 37.24
C PHE A 336 16.97 17.60 36.46
N TYR A 337 17.20 18.86 36.83
CA TYR A 337 18.18 19.74 36.17
C TYR A 337 19.64 19.49 36.61
N ASN A 338 19.87 18.79 37.73
CA ASN A 338 21.21 18.45 38.21
C ASN A 338 21.70 17.06 37.74
N ALA A 339 20.82 16.21 37.19
CA ALA A 339 21.17 14.86 36.77
C ALA A 339 21.73 14.77 35.32
N TYR A 340 21.54 15.80 34.50
CA TYR A 340 22.07 15.87 33.13
C TYR A 340 22.75 17.21 32.94
N GLY A 341 24.06 17.25 33.19
CA GLY A 341 24.90 18.45 33.15
C GLY A 341 24.93 19.14 31.79
N VAL A 342 23.91 19.95 31.53
CA VAL A 342 23.84 20.87 30.39
C VAL A 342 23.61 22.27 30.96
N SER A 343 24.68 23.06 30.99
CA SER A 343 24.65 24.45 31.43
C SER A 343 23.72 25.28 30.53
N ARG A 344 22.84 26.07 31.15
CA ARG A 344 22.08 27.13 30.46
C ARG A 344 23.05 28.16 29.89
N LEU A 345 23.09 28.28 28.57
CA LEU A 345 23.50 29.52 27.92
C LEU A 345 22.33 30.50 27.94
N GLN A 346 22.66 31.69 28.40
CA GLN A 346 21.77 32.78 28.76
C GLN A 346 21.08 33.39 27.53
N HIS A 347 19.81 33.74 27.73
CA HIS A 347 19.01 34.65 26.90
C HIS A 347 19.79 35.92 26.53
N ASP A 348 19.62 36.41 25.29
CA ASP A 348 19.35 37.83 25.00
C ASP A 348 18.53 37.91 23.69
N VAL A 349 17.24 38.26 23.76
CA VAL A 349 16.66 39.59 23.47
C VAL A 349 16.88 40.03 22.00
N PHE A 350 15.79 40.14 21.23
CA PHE A 350 15.31 41.40 20.61
C PHE A 350 14.10 41.15 19.67
N CYS A 351 13.12 42.04 19.81
CA CYS A 351 12.05 42.48 18.88
C CYS A 351 11.37 41.50 17.93
#